data_AF-A0A534R4Y3-F1
#
_entry.id   AF-A0A534R4Y3-F1
#
_cell.length_a   1.000
_cell.length_b   1.000
_cell.length_c   1.000
_cell.angle_alpha   90.00
_cell.angle_beta   90.00
_cell.angle_gamma   90.00
#
_symmetry.space_group_name_H-M   'P 1'
#
loop_
_entity.id
_entity.type
_entity.pdbx_description
1 polymer ?
#
loop_
_entity_poly.entity_id
_entity_poly.type
_entity_poly.pdbx_seq_one_letter_code
_entity_poly.pdbx_strand_id
1 'polypeptide(L)'
;MPCFPTGCEGTGASASRLPVGGQRSIGQGGSVLMLNRISHIGIVVNDMQAALRIWRDKLGFKQFSEACFDVEGIRSVFLSLSGNPGEMSIELMEPVDKSDMDNPVARRLAKVGEGFYHLAVVTDDVATSGRALERRSLPIIERPPVGAAAQGRWLIHPKAANGIMVEGIEEWDILERGRR
;
A
#
# COMPACT_ATOMS: atom_id res chain seq x y z
N MET A 1 -9.33 -4.36 -51.04
CA MET A 1 -8.21 -4.73 -51.94
C MET A 1 -7.97 -3.59 -52.90
N PRO A 2 -6.73 -3.33 -53.37
CA PRO A 2 -5.48 -4.09 -53.21
C PRO A 2 -4.40 -3.25 -52.45
N CYS A 3 -3.19 -3.67 -52.13
CA CYS A 3 -2.46 -4.93 -52.19
C CYS A 3 -1.37 -4.84 -51.11
N PHE A 4 -1.11 -5.96 -50.42
CA PHE A 4 0.12 -6.18 -49.66
C PHE A 4 1.34 -6.21 -50.61
N PRO A 5 2.54 -5.83 -50.14
CA PRO A 5 3.76 -6.50 -50.53
C PRO A 5 4.07 -7.62 -49.53
N THR A 6 4.38 -8.77 -50.12
CA THR A 6 4.76 -10.06 -49.57
C THR A 6 6.10 -10.02 -48.85
N GLY A 7 6.32 -11.03 -48.00
CA GLY A 7 7.43 -11.13 -47.07
C GLY A 7 8.81 -11.31 -47.70
N CYS A 8 9.81 -11.11 -46.83
CA CYS A 8 11.11 -11.73 -46.93
C CYS A 8 11.30 -12.60 -45.69
N GLU A 9 11.48 -13.89 -45.90
CA GLU A 9 11.89 -14.86 -44.91
C GLU A 9 13.38 -14.71 -44.57
N GLY A 10 13.71 -15.07 -43.33
CA GLY A 10 14.98 -15.71 -43.01
C GLY A 10 16.13 -14.80 -42.62
N THR A 11 16.45 -14.79 -41.32
CA THR A 11 17.70 -15.39 -40.82
C THR A 11 17.75 -15.27 -39.30
N GLY A 12 18.08 -16.39 -38.64
CA GLY A 12 18.12 -16.49 -37.19
C GLY A 12 19.17 -15.58 -36.58
N ALA A 13 18.75 -14.76 -35.63
CA ALA A 13 19.64 -14.10 -34.69
C ALA A 13 19.57 -14.84 -33.36
N SER A 14 20.69 -15.50 -33.06
CA SER A 14 21.07 -16.15 -31.81
C SER A 14 20.58 -15.39 -30.57
N ALA A 15 19.88 -16.10 -29.68
CA ALA A 15 19.55 -15.65 -28.34
C ALA A 15 20.83 -15.43 -27.53
N SER A 16 21.32 -14.20 -27.48
CA SER A 16 22.39 -13.79 -26.57
C SER A 16 21.87 -13.78 -25.14
N ARG A 17 22.22 -14.83 -24.38
CA ARG A 17 22.04 -14.91 -22.93
C ARG A 17 22.75 -13.73 -22.27
N LEU A 18 21.99 -12.86 -21.60
CA LEU A 18 22.55 -11.86 -20.70
C LEU A 18 23.13 -12.57 -19.47
N PRO A 19 24.36 -12.25 -19.03
CA PRO A 19 24.91 -12.81 -17.82
C PRO A 19 24.19 -12.20 -16.60
N VAL A 20 23.39 -13.02 -15.91
CA VAL A 20 22.90 -12.70 -14.56
C VAL A 20 24.00 -13.08 -13.59
N GLY A 21 24.81 -12.10 -13.20
CA GLY A 21 25.92 -12.30 -12.27
C GLY A 21 26.74 -11.03 -12.10
N GLY A 22 26.32 -10.18 -11.17
CA GLY A 22 27.06 -8.99 -10.78
C GLY A 22 26.49 -8.43 -9.48
N GLN A 23 26.91 -9.00 -8.35
CA GLN A 23 26.75 -8.36 -7.05
C GLN A 23 27.44 -6.99 -7.12
N ARG A 24 26.64 -5.92 -7.18
CA ARG A 24 27.17 -4.57 -6.98
C ARG A 24 27.42 -4.41 -5.49
N SER A 25 28.68 -4.26 -5.12
CA SER A 25 29.04 -3.82 -3.77
C SER A 25 28.47 -2.43 -3.55
N ILE A 26 27.58 -2.31 -2.57
CA ILE A 26 27.11 -1.00 -2.10
C ILE A 26 28.20 -0.45 -1.19
N GLY A 27 28.85 0.62 -1.64
CA GLY A 27 29.78 1.40 -0.84
C GLY A 27 29.10 1.90 0.43
N GLN A 28 29.75 1.73 1.58
CA GLN A 28 29.28 2.24 2.85
C GLN A 28 29.41 3.77 2.91
N GLY A 29 28.31 4.45 3.23
CA GLY A 29 28.31 5.91 3.46
C GLY A 29 26.97 6.59 3.25
N GLY A 30 25.91 6.13 3.91
CA GLY A 30 24.61 6.80 3.94
C GLY A 30 23.53 5.83 4.42
N SER A 31 22.79 6.17 5.48
CA SER A 31 21.76 5.28 6.03
C SER A 31 20.75 4.93 4.93
N VAL A 32 20.85 3.69 4.44
CA VAL A 32 19.95 3.16 3.41
C VAL A 32 18.56 3.16 4.03
N LEU A 33 17.68 3.98 3.48
CA LEU A 33 16.25 3.85 3.75
C LEU A 33 15.81 2.53 3.12
N MET A 34 15.51 1.55 3.96
CA MET A 34 15.00 0.25 3.54
C MET A 34 13.48 0.36 3.31
N LEU A 35 13.08 1.13 2.29
CA LEU A 35 11.72 1.03 1.75
C LEU A 35 11.76 -0.05 0.68
N ASN A 36 10.90 -1.05 0.80
CA ASN A 36 11.01 -2.27 0.01
C ASN A 36 10.08 -2.22 -1.20
N ARG A 37 8.78 -2.10 -0.93
CA ARG A 37 7.72 -2.15 -1.93
C ARG A 37 6.50 -1.35 -1.48
N ILE A 38 5.61 -1.06 -2.42
CA ILE A 38 4.26 -0.60 -2.09
C ILE A 38 3.51 -1.75 -1.41
N SER A 39 2.87 -1.45 -0.28
CA SER A 39 2.06 -2.39 0.49
C SER A 39 0.63 -2.37 -0.04
N HIS A 40 -0.05 -1.24 0.14
CA HIS A 40 -1.44 -1.09 -0.25
C HIS A 40 -1.80 0.36 -0.56
N ILE A 41 -2.91 0.51 -1.25
CA ILE A 41 -3.59 1.79 -1.46
C ILE A 41 -4.84 1.80 -0.58
N GLY A 42 -4.90 2.77 0.34
CA GLY A 42 -6.07 3.02 1.18
C GLY A 42 -7.12 3.83 0.44
N ILE A 43 -8.36 3.37 0.47
CA ILE A 43 -9.52 3.99 -0.18
C ILE A 43 -10.64 4.12 0.84
N VAL A 44 -11.06 5.35 1.12
CA VAL A 44 -12.23 5.59 1.97
C VAL A 44 -13.50 5.27 1.20
N VAL A 45 -14.39 4.51 1.82
CA VAL A 45 -15.70 4.17 1.28
C VAL A 45 -16.79 4.50 2.31
N ASN A 46 -17.97 4.86 1.81
CA ASN A 46 -19.13 5.17 2.63
C ASN A 46 -19.92 3.92 3.01
N ASP A 47 -19.88 2.87 2.19
CA ASP A 47 -20.57 1.61 2.46
C ASP A 47 -19.68 0.46 1.99
N MET A 48 -19.16 -0.33 2.94
CA MET A 48 -18.27 -1.45 2.65
C MET A 48 -18.91 -2.47 1.70
N GLN A 49 -20.21 -2.76 1.85
CA GLN A 49 -20.87 -3.77 1.01
C GLN A 49 -21.05 -3.28 -0.42
N ALA A 50 -21.37 -2.00 -0.60
CA ALA A 50 -21.42 -1.36 -1.91
C ALA A 50 -20.04 -1.34 -2.58
N ALA A 51 -19.00 -1.02 -1.82
CA ALA A 51 -17.64 -1.06 -2.31
C ALA A 51 -17.21 -2.48 -2.71
N LEU A 52 -17.48 -3.49 -1.89
CA LEU A 52 -17.17 -4.90 -2.21
C LEU A 52 -17.90 -5.38 -3.47
N ARG A 53 -19.14 -4.97 -3.70
CA ARG A 53 -19.83 -5.26 -4.98
C ARG A 53 -19.11 -4.69 -6.19
N ILE A 54 -18.33 -3.62 -6.04
CA ILE A 54 -17.52 -3.06 -7.13
C ILE A 54 -16.18 -3.78 -7.19
N TRP A 55 -15.41 -3.73 -6.12
CA TRP A 55 -14.03 -4.20 -6.11
C TRP A 55 -13.92 -5.73 -6.21
N ARG A 56 -14.71 -6.45 -5.43
CA ARG A 56 -14.70 -7.91 -5.42
C ARG A 56 -15.52 -8.47 -6.59
N ASP A 57 -16.79 -8.10 -6.67
CA ASP A 57 -17.73 -8.80 -7.57
C ASP A 57 -17.63 -8.36 -9.04
N LYS A 58 -17.28 -7.10 -9.31
CA LYS A 58 -17.21 -6.56 -10.69
C LYS A 58 -15.78 -6.46 -11.22
N LEU A 59 -14.84 -5.98 -10.40
CA LEU A 59 -13.43 -5.82 -10.80
C LEU A 59 -12.60 -7.10 -10.58
N GLY A 60 -13.12 -8.07 -9.83
CA GLY A 60 -12.49 -9.39 -9.67
C GLY A 60 -11.38 -9.46 -8.62
N PHE A 61 -11.27 -8.45 -7.75
CA PHE A 61 -10.39 -8.58 -6.59
C PHE A 61 -10.92 -9.63 -5.61
N LYS A 62 -10.03 -10.20 -4.81
CA LYS A 62 -10.36 -11.19 -3.79
C LYS A 62 -10.01 -10.65 -2.42
N GLN A 63 -10.96 -10.80 -1.50
CA GLN A 63 -10.74 -10.49 -0.10
C GLN A 63 -9.85 -11.54 0.54
N PHE A 64 -8.80 -11.09 1.23
CA PHE A 64 -7.89 -11.96 1.97
C PHE A 64 -7.82 -11.65 3.47
N SER A 65 -8.31 -10.48 3.89
CA SER A 65 -8.38 -10.09 5.30
C SER A 65 -9.43 -9.01 5.53
N GLU A 66 -9.96 -8.96 6.74
CA GLU A 66 -10.83 -7.91 7.26
C GLU A 66 -10.44 -7.66 8.72
N ALA A 67 -10.47 -6.40 9.14
CA ALA A 67 -10.16 -6.01 10.51
C ALA A 67 -10.99 -4.82 10.96
N CYS A 68 -11.32 -4.78 12.25
CA CYS A 68 -11.84 -3.60 12.91
C CYS A 68 -10.75 -3.06 13.84
N PHE A 69 -10.36 -1.81 13.63
CA PHE A 69 -9.40 -1.08 14.43
C PHE A 69 -10.18 -0.19 15.40
N ASP A 70 -10.54 -0.74 16.55
CA ASP A 70 -11.45 -0.07 17.51
C ASP A 70 -10.88 1.26 18.02
N VAL A 71 -9.57 1.34 18.23
CA VAL A 71 -8.89 2.56 18.68
C VAL A 71 -8.91 3.65 17.62
N GLU A 72 -8.77 3.27 16.35
CA GLU A 72 -8.88 4.19 15.23
C GLU A 72 -10.32 4.40 14.75
N GLY A 73 -11.28 3.61 15.23
CA GLY A 73 -12.68 3.64 14.80
C GLY A 73 -12.88 3.32 13.33
N ILE A 74 -12.10 2.40 12.76
CA ILE A 74 -12.12 2.07 11.31
C ILE A 74 -12.33 0.58 11.10
N ARG A 75 -13.23 0.23 10.17
CA ARG A 75 -13.33 -1.10 9.59
C ARG A 75 -12.60 -1.12 8.25
N SER A 76 -11.67 -2.05 8.10
CA SER A 76 -10.87 -2.22 6.88
C SER A 76 -11.10 -3.59 6.26
N VAL A 77 -11.18 -3.64 4.92
CA VAL A 77 -11.18 -4.88 4.14
C VAL A 77 -10.05 -4.83 3.13
N PHE A 78 -9.19 -5.84 3.15
CA PHE A 78 -8.02 -5.93 2.28
C PHE A 78 -8.29 -6.87 1.10
N LEU A 79 -8.01 -6.36 -0.09
CA LEU A 79 -8.29 -6.98 -1.36
C LEU A 79 -7.04 -7.07 -2.22
N SER A 80 -6.82 -8.20 -2.88
CA SER A 80 -5.73 -8.37 -3.85
C SER A 80 -6.21 -9.16 -5.06
N LEU A 81 -5.47 -9.14 -6.17
CA LEU A 81 -5.90 -9.85 -7.39
C LEU A 81 -5.78 -11.36 -7.20
N SER A 82 -4.72 -11.82 -6.54
CA SER A 82 -4.55 -13.24 -6.26
C SER A 82 -5.39 -13.72 -5.08
N GLY A 83 -5.78 -12.82 -4.18
CA GLY A 83 -6.43 -13.13 -2.90
C GLY A 83 -5.43 -13.57 -1.83
N ASN A 84 -4.14 -13.34 -2.05
CA ASN A 84 -3.10 -13.61 -1.06
C ASN A 84 -2.59 -12.31 -0.43
N PRO A 85 -2.17 -12.36 0.84
CA PRO A 85 -1.40 -11.29 1.46
C PRO A 85 0.02 -11.21 0.88
N GLY A 86 0.73 -10.11 1.15
CA GLY A 86 2.14 -9.93 0.74
C GLY A 86 2.34 -9.38 -0.69
N GLU A 87 1.29 -9.24 -1.48
CA GLU A 87 1.32 -8.48 -2.73
C GLU A 87 0.79 -7.06 -2.54
N MET A 88 0.91 -6.23 -3.58
CA MET A 88 0.27 -4.91 -3.60
C MET A 88 -1.26 -5.10 -3.55
N SER A 89 -1.90 -4.43 -2.59
CA SER A 89 -3.32 -4.62 -2.31
C SER A 89 -4.11 -3.30 -2.24
N ILE A 90 -5.43 -3.42 -2.19
CA ILE A 90 -6.35 -2.32 -1.90
C ILE A 90 -6.88 -2.52 -0.49
N GLU A 91 -6.79 -1.49 0.34
CA GLU A 91 -7.48 -1.42 1.62
C GLU A 91 -8.71 -0.54 1.46
N LEU A 92 -9.90 -1.13 1.55
CA LEU A 92 -11.13 -0.37 1.67
C LEU A 92 -11.33 0.00 3.13
N MET A 93 -11.59 1.27 3.42
CA MET A 93 -11.71 1.79 4.78
C MET A 93 -13.06 2.46 4.98
N GLU A 94 -13.82 1.99 5.96
CA GLU A 94 -15.09 2.59 6.40
C GLU A 94 -14.97 2.99 7.87
N PRO A 95 -15.32 4.23 8.26
CA PRO A 95 -15.37 4.59 9.67
C PRO A 95 -16.52 3.85 10.37
N VAL A 96 -16.27 3.32 11.56
CA VAL A 96 -17.27 2.58 12.35
C VAL A 96 -18.46 3.49 12.71
N ASP A 97 -18.16 4.74 13.07
CA ASP A 97 -19.14 5.81 13.24
C ASP A 97 -18.84 6.95 12.26
N LYS A 98 -19.75 7.16 11.29
CA LYS A 98 -19.63 8.24 10.29
C LYS A 98 -19.94 9.63 10.87
N SER A 99 -20.59 9.69 12.03
CA SER A 99 -20.93 10.94 12.71
C SER A 99 -19.82 11.45 13.62
N ASP A 100 -18.85 10.60 13.96
CA ASP A 100 -17.66 10.97 14.73
C ASP A 100 -16.71 11.84 13.88
N MET A 101 -16.77 13.16 14.05
CA MET A 101 -15.93 14.10 13.31
C MET A 101 -14.49 14.22 13.86
N ASP A 102 -14.19 13.61 14.99
CA ASP A 102 -12.82 13.50 15.51
C ASP A 102 -12.05 12.42 14.74
N ASN A 103 -12.74 11.36 14.29
CA ASN A 103 -12.19 10.34 13.40
C ASN A 103 -11.74 10.95 12.05
N PRO A 104 -10.45 10.82 11.66
CA PRO A 104 -9.94 11.36 10.41
C PRO A 104 -10.62 10.83 9.15
N VAL A 105 -11.00 9.55 9.13
CA VAL A 105 -11.66 8.90 7.98
C VAL A 105 -13.09 9.39 7.85
N ALA A 106 -13.86 9.45 8.96
CA ALA A 106 -15.22 9.99 8.95
C ALA A 106 -15.24 11.46 8.52
N ARG A 107 -14.34 12.28 9.07
CA ARG A 107 -14.20 13.68 8.66
C ARG A 107 -13.79 13.83 7.19
N ARG A 108 -12.89 12.97 6.69
CA ARG A 108 -12.49 12.95 5.28
C ARG A 108 -13.65 12.57 4.37
N LEU A 109 -14.46 11.60 4.78
CA LEU A 109 -15.64 11.16 4.05
C LEU A 109 -16.70 12.27 3.99
N ALA A 110 -16.98 12.94 5.10
CA ALA A 110 -17.96 14.02 5.15
C ALA A 110 -17.57 15.26 4.31
N LYS A 111 -16.27 15.61 4.28
CA LYS A 111 -15.79 16.81 3.59
C LYS A 111 -15.54 16.63 2.10
N VAL A 112 -15.08 15.46 1.69
CA VAL A 112 -14.56 15.23 0.33
C VAL A 112 -15.22 14.02 -0.34
N GLY A 113 -15.81 13.09 0.42
CA GLY A 113 -16.45 11.90 -0.12
C GLY A 113 -15.52 10.68 -0.20
N GLU A 114 -15.96 9.64 -0.90
CA GLU A 114 -15.18 8.42 -1.11
C GLU A 114 -13.92 8.68 -1.96
N GLY A 115 -12.94 7.76 -1.90
CA GLY A 115 -11.80 7.75 -2.79
C GLY A 115 -10.45 7.57 -2.10
N PHE A 116 -9.38 7.82 -2.86
CA PHE A 116 -8.00 7.61 -2.41
C PHE A 116 -7.68 8.38 -1.12
N TYR A 117 -7.05 7.69 -0.18
CA TYR A 117 -6.74 8.21 1.15
C TYR A 117 -5.23 8.26 1.42
N HIS A 118 -4.55 7.11 1.31
CA HIS A 118 -3.12 7.01 1.58
C HIS A 118 -2.45 5.94 0.72
N LEU A 119 -1.13 6.09 0.58
CA LEU A 119 -0.24 5.09 0.03
C LEU A 119 0.58 4.49 1.17
N ALA A 120 0.49 3.18 1.38
CA ALA A 120 1.32 2.48 2.35
C ALA A 120 2.51 1.80 1.66
N VAL A 121 3.67 1.86 2.31
CA VAL A 121 4.92 1.21 1.88
C VAL A 121 5.44 0.28 2.96
N VAL A 122 6.07 -0.81 2.54
CA VAL A 122 6.73 -1.76 3.44
C VAL A 122 8.14 -1.26 3.73
N THR A 123 8.53 -1.33 5.00
CA THR A 123 9.90 -1.10 5.48
C THR A 123 10.33 -2.22 6.41
N ASP A 124 11.64 -2.47 6.50
CA ASP A 124 12.20 -3.50 7.37
C ASP A 124 12.06 -3.17 8.87
N ASP A 125 12.13 -1.88 9.22
CA ASP A 125 12.03 -1.39 10.59
C ASP A 125 11.42 0.03 10.60
N VAL A 126 10.21 0.16 11.16
CA VAL A 126 9.46 1.42 11.18
C VAL A 126 10.23 2.51 11.92
N ALA A 127 10.83 2.19 13.07
CA ALA A 127 11.49 3.19 13.89
C ALA A 127 12.75 3.77 13.20
N THR A 128 13.55 2.91 12.57
CA THR A 128 14.80 3.28 11.91
C THR A 128 14.53 3.99 10.59
N SER A 129 13.56 3.52 9.82
CA SER A 129 13.13 4.19 8.59
C SER A 129 12.53 5.57 8.87
N GLY A 130 11.68 5.69 9.89
CA GLY A 130 11.12 6.96 10.37
C GLY A 130 12.24 7.96 10.71
N ARG A 131 13.15 7.60 11.63
CA ARG A 131 14.30 8.46 12.00
C ARG A 131 15.18 8.82 10.80
N ALA A 132 15.35 7.91 9.83
CA ALA A 132 16.13 8.17 8.63
C ALA A 132 15.45 9.17 7.68
N LEU A 133 14.11 9.16 7.62
CA LEU A 133 13.31 10.15 6.88
C LEU A 133 13.37 11.53 7.58
N GLU A 134 13.28 11.57 8.90
CA GLU A 134 13.41 12.82 9.68
C GLU A 134 14.77 13.50 9.45
N ARG A 135 15.87 12.71 9.44
CA ARG A 135 17.21 13.22 9.11
C ARG A 135 17.31 13.80 7.69
N ARG A 136 16.38 13.44 6.80
CA ARG A 136 16.25 13.98 5.45
C ARG A 136 15.20 15.08 5.35
N SER A 137 14.84 15.68 6.49
CA SER A 137 13.90 16.81 6.59
C SER A 137 12.46 16.47 6.19
N LEU A 138 12.07 15.19 6.21
CA LEU A 138 10.67 14.81 6.11
C LEU A 138 10.04 14.76 7.51
N PRO A 139 8.97 15.51 7.77
CA PRO A 139 8.28 15.45 9.05
C PRO A 139 7.57 14.10 9.19
N ILE A 140 7.90 13.37 10.25
CA ILE A 140 7.33 12.07 10.56
C ILE A 140 6.35 12.21 11.73
N ILE A 141 5.20 11.56 11.60
CA ILE A 141 4.26 11.34 12.69
C ILE A 141 4.36 9.86 13.05
N GLU A 142 4.98 9.55 14.18
CA GLU A 142 5.02 8.19 14.70
C GLU A 142 3.68 7.82 15.33
N ARG A 143 3.23 6.60 15.05
CA ARG A 143 2.06 5.98 15.66
C ARG A 143 2.53 4.71 16.36
N PRO A 144 2.47 4.67 17.70
CA PRO A 144 2.92 3.50 18.43
C PRO A 144 2.03 2.28 18.13
N PRO A 145 2.54 1.06 18.39
CA PRO A 145 1.75 -0.15 18.47
C PRO A 145 0.44 0.05 19.23
N VAL A 146 -0.67 -0.44 18.67
CA VAL A 146 -1.99 -0.41 19.33
C VAL A 146 -2.40 -1.83 19.73
N GLY A 147 -2.20 -2.16 21.00
CA GLY A 147 -2.47 -3.50 21.54
C GLY A 147 -1.45 -4.55 21.08
N ALA A 148 -1.66 -5.81 21.49
CA ALA A 148 -0.71 -6.90 21.25
C ALA A 148 -0.63 -7.37 19.79
N ALA A 149 -1.46 -6.82 18.89
CA ALA A 149 -1.61 -7.28 17.50
C ALA A 149 -1.37 -6.17 16.46
N ALA A 150 -0.99 -4.95 16.87
CA ALA A 150 -0.62 -3.90 15.94
C ALA A 150 0.81 -3.46 16.19
N GLN A 151 1.64 -3.53 15.17
CA GLN A 151 2.97 -2.93 15.20
C GLN A 151 2.88 -1.42 15.01
N GLY A 152 3.99 -0.73 15.27
CA GLY A 152 4.08 0.71 15.06
C GLY A 152 4.05 1.05 13.58
N ARG A 153 3.71 2.30 13.27
CA ARG A 153 3.76 2.84 11.91
C ARG A 153 4.22 4.29 11.93
N TRP A 154 4.70 4.79 10.81
CA TRP A 154 4.96 6.21 10.63
C TRP A 154 4.13 6.78 9.49
N LEU A 155 3.80 8.06 9.59
CA LEU A 155 3.02 8.78 8.58
C LEU A 155 3.77 10.03 8.13
N ILE A 156 3.75 10.30 6.83
CA ILE A 156 4.12 11.58 6.23
C ILE A 156 2.85 12.33 5.87
N HIS A 157 2.71 13.54 6.38
CA HIS A 157 1.54 14.38 6.11
C HIS A 157 1.51 14.81 4.63
N PRO A 158 0.33 14.86 3.96
CA PRO A 158 0.17 15.26 2.56
C PRO A 158 0.93 16.52 2.13
N LYS A 159 1.03 17.52 3.03
CA LYS A 159 1.81 18.76 2.82
C LYS A 159 3.29 18.54 2.51
N ALA A 160 3.87 17.43 2.95
CA ALA A 160 5.27 17.08 2.74
C ALA A 160 5.47 16.06 1.61
N ALA A 161 4.40 15.50 1.03
CA ALA A 161 4.46 14.43 0.04
C ALA A 161 3.46 14.67 -1.11
N ASN A 162 3.54 15.83 -1.75
CA ASN A 162 2.78 16.17 -2.96
C ASN A 162 1.25 15.94 -2.86
N GLY A 163 0.67 16.13 -1.68
CA GLY A 163 -0.76 15.94 -1.44
C GLY A 163 -1.16 14.50 -1.10
N ILE A 164 -0.21 13.57 -0.99
CA ILE A 164 -0.47 12.17 -0.63
C ILE A 164 -0.04 11.90 0.80
N MET A 165 -0.93 11.29 1.59
CA MET A 165 -0.52 10.73 2.87
C MET A 165 0.25 9.44 2.61
N VAL A 166 1.49 9.35 3.11
CA VAL A 166 2.31 8.15 2.98
C VAL A 166 2.46 7.49 4.34
N GLU A 167 2.20 6.20 4.40
CA GLU A 167 2.33 5.39 5.61
C GLU A 167 3.44 4.36 5.44
N GLY A 168 4.28 4.17 6.45
CA GLY A 168 5.26 3.10 6.50
C GLY A 168 4.91 2.06 7.54
N ILE A 169 4.89 0.80 7.12
CA ILE A 169 4.56 -0.36 7.94
C ILE A 169 5.60 -1.48 7.75
N GLU A 170 5.66 -2.42 8.69
CA GLU A 170 6.44 -3.66 8.55
C GLU A 170 5.61 -4.77 7.87
N GLU A 171 6.28 -5.74 7.24
CA GLU A 171 5.61 -6.80 6.47
C GLU A 171 4.78 -7.76 7.35
N TRP A 172 5.16 -7.92 8.62
CA TRP A 172 4.45 -8.76 9.59
C TRP A 172 2.97 -8.36 9.76
N ASP A 173 2.64 -7.07 9.60
CA ASP A 173 1.27 -6.55 9.74
C ASP A 173 0.27 -7.14 8.73
N ILE A 174 0.72 -7.57 7.53
CA ILE A 174 -0.17 -8.05 6.46
C ILE A 174 -0.49 -9.55 6.61
N LEU A 175 0.44 -10.34 7.15
CA LEU A 175 0.40 -11.81 7.07
C LEU A 175 -0.38 -12.48 8.22
N GLU A 176 -0.45 -11.89 9.41
CA GLU A 176 -1.14 -12.50 10.56
C GLU A 176 -2.58 -12.00 10.76
N ARG A 177 -2.91 -10.81 10.24
CA ARG A 177 -4.29 -10.27 10.27
C ARG A 177 -5.24 -10.99 9.30
N GLY A 178 -4.72 -11.82 8.41
CA GLY A 178 -5.52 -12.76 7.60
C GLY A 178 -5.91 -14.05 8.34
N ARG A 179 -5.57 -14.21 9.63
CA ARG A 179 -5.68 -15.48 10.36
C ARG A 179 -6.58 -15.45 11.61
N ARG A 180 -7.40 -14.42 11.81
CA ARG A 180 -8.40 -14.35 12.90
C ARG A 180 -9.78 -14.05 12.36
#